data_AF-A0A378MUR9-F1
#
_entry.id   AF-A0A378MUR9-F1
#
_cell.length_a   1.000
_cell.length_b   1.000
_cell.length_c   1.000
_cell.angle_alpha   90.00
_cell.angle_beta   90.00
_cell.angle_gamma   90.00
#
_symmetry.space_group_name_H-M   'P 1'
#
loop_
_entity.id
_entity.type
_entity.pdbx_description
1 polymer ?
#
loop_
_entity_poly.entity_id
_entity_poly.type
_entity_poly.pdbx_seq_one_letter_code
_entity_poly.pdbx_strand_id
1 'polypeptide(L)'
;MHHHQTLHRAYPWAADAVEAAILWGMLCRQHNPTGKLPAQLWDKQADENLPNIAITDEQSRWAAGRRIGASSSFAFGGNNSVLILGESDA
;
A
#
# COMPACT_ATOMS: atom_id res chain seq x y z
N MET A 1 0.76 48.16 6.22
CA MET A 1 -0.52 47.45 6.44
C MET A 1 -0.28 45.98 6.21
N HIS A 2 -0.36 45.20 7.28
CA HIS A 2 -0.09 43.76 7.30
C HIS A 2 -1.26 42.99 6.68
N HIS A 3 -0.97 42.13 5.70
CA HIS A 3 -1.82 40.98 5.41
C HIS A 3 -0.97 39.72 5.37
N HIS A 4 -0.79 39.13 6.55
CA HIS A 4 -0.48 37.71 6.69
C HIS A 4 -1.75 36.93 6.33
N GLN A 5 -1.82 36.40 5.11
CA GLN A 5 -2.69 35.27 4.79
C GLN A 5 -1.79 34.06 4.60
N THR A 6 -1.69 33.28 5.67
CA THR A 6 -1.03 31.97 5.71
C THR A 6 -1.85 31.01 4.86
N LEU A 7 -1.58 30.96 3.56
CA LEU A 7 -2.15 29.98 2.65
C LEU A 7 -1.46 28.61 2.82
N HIS A 8 -2.29 27.60 3.01
CA HIS A 8 -2.10 26.17 2.72
C HIS A 8 -0.86 25.44 3.26
N ARG A 9 -1.09 24.58 4.24
CA ARG A 9 -0.59 23.20 4.16
C ARG A 9 -1.55 22.26 4.90
N ALA A 10 -2.64 21.88 4.24
CA ALA A 10 -3.11 20.52 4.47
C ALA A 10 -1.91 19.60 4.16
N TYR A 11 -1.72 18.53 4.92
CA TYR A 11 -0.70 17.53 4.63
C TYR A 11 -1.39 16.42 3.81
N PRO A 12 -1.58 16.55 2.47
CA PRO A 12 -2.32 15.56 1.68
C PRO A 12 -1.59 14.23 1.49
N TRP A 13 -0.48 14.00 2.20
CA TRP A 13 0.42 12.86 2.00
C TRP A 13 0.33 11.82 3.14
N ALA A 14 -0.61 12.01 4.07
CA ALA A 14 -0.75 11.13 5.23
C ALA A 14 -1.17 9.70 4.81
N ALA A 15 -2.03 9.56 3.80
CA ALA A 15 -2.40 8.26 3.26
C ALA A 15 -1.19 7.55 2.66
N ASP A 16 -0.44 8.22 1.78
CA ASP A 16 0.74 7.66 1.12
C ASP A 16 1.82 7.23 2.13
N ALA A 17 2.05 8.05 3.16
CA ALA A 17 3.00 7.73 4.22
C ALA A 17 2.58 6.49 5.03
N VAL A 18 1.27 6.35 5.33
CA VAL A 18 0.73 5.19 6.05
C VAL A 18 0.82 3.94 5.19
N GLU A 19 0.45 4.02 3.91
CA GLU A 19 0.56 2.90 2.97
C GLU A 19 2.01 2.44 2.80
N ALA A 20 2.95 3.36 2.70
CA ALA A 20 4.38 3.05 2.62
C ALA A 20 4.88 2.31 3.88
N ALA A 21 4.46 2.76 5.07
CA ALA A 21 4.81 2.10 6.33
C ALA A 21 4.21 0.69 6.43
N ILE A 22 2.95 0.52 6.03
CA ILE A 22 2.29 -0.79 5.99
C ILE A 22 3.02 -1.72 5.01
N LEU A 23 3.29 -1.26 3.79
CA LEU A 23 3.99 -2.03 2.77
C LEU A 23 5.37 -2.47 3.26
N TRP A 24 6.16 -1.56 3.83
CA TRP A 24 7.46 -1.91 4.40
C TRP A 24 7.35 -2.95 5.52
N GLY A 25 6.34 -2.82 6.40
CA GLY A 25 6.08 -3.80 7.45
C GLY A 25 5.74 -5.20 6.91
N MET A 26 5.00 -5.27 5.80
CA MET A 26 4.68 -6.54 5.13
C MET A 26 5.88 -7.20 4.47
N LEU A 27 6.85 -6.40 4.00
CA LEU A 27 8.09 -6.87 3.40
C LEU A 27 9.11 -7.32 4.47
N CYS A 28 9.25 -6.55 5.54
CA CYS A 28 10.26 -6.74 6.57
C CYS A 28 10.20 -8.13 7.21
N ARG A 29 11.23 -8.95 7.00
CA ARG A 29 11.30 -10.32 7.56
C ARG A 29 11.36 -10.36 9.08
N GLN A 30 11.91 -9.33 9.72
CA GLN A 30 11.95 -9.25 11.18
C GLN A 30 10.55 -9.10 11.78
N HIS A 31 9.71 -8.27 11.17
CA HIS A 31 8.34 -8.01 11.64
C HIS A 31 7.31 -8.99 11.06
N ASN A 32 7.58 -9.56 9.87
CA ASN A 32 6.74 -10.54 9.20
C ASN A 32 7.55 -11.79 8.78
N PRO A 33 8.04 -12.59 9.74
CA PRO A 33 8.93 -13.73 9.46
C PRO A 33 8.25 -14.81 8.61
N THR A 34 6.97 -15.07 8.86
CA THR A 34 6.18 -16.06 8.13
C THR A 34 5.69 -15.56 6.77
N GLY A 35 5.88 -14.26 6.48
CA GLY A 35 5.44 -13.66 5.23
C GLY A 35 3.93 -13.62 5.07
N LYS A 36 3.18 -13.46 6.15
CA LYS A 36 1.73 -13.35 6.12
C LYS A 36 1.29 -12.09 5.40
N LEU A 37 0.38 -12.25 4.44
CA LEU A 37 -0.27 -11.13 3.77
C LEU A 37 -1.59 -10.80 4.49
N PRO A 38 -2.00 -9.53 4.54
CA PRO A 38 -3.28 -9.15 5.12
C PRO A 38 -4.40 -9.70 4.25
N ALA A 39 -5.42 -10.29 4.88
CA ALA A 39 -6.63 -10.70 4.18
C ALA A 39 -7.43 -9.46 3.79
N GLN A 40 -7.90 -9.40 2.55
CA GLN A 40 -8.93 -8.45 2.18
C GLN A 40 -10.24 -8.90 2.84
N LEU A 41 -10.84 -8.05 3.66
CA LEU A 41 -12.15 -8.31 4.27
C LEU A 41 -13.22 -7.64 3.42
N TRP A 42 -14.09 -8.45 2.82
CA TRP A 42 -15.14 -8.06 1.88
C TRP A 42 -16.20 -9.16 1.82
N ASP A 43 -17.23 -8.97 1.01
CA ASP A 43 -18.36 -9.89 0.87
C ASP A 43 -18.05 -11.17 0.07
N LYS A 44 -16.84 -11.27 -0.49
CA LYS A 44 -16.37 -12.39 -1.34
C LYS A 44 -17.19 -12.56 -2.63
N GLN A 45 -17.90 -11.53 -3.07
CA GLN A 45 -18.64 -11.54 -4.33
C GLN A 45 -17.84 -10.81 -5.41
N ALA A 46 -17.11 -11.58 -6.22
CA ALA A 46 -16.36 -11.02 -7.35
C ALA A 46 -17.32 -10.54 -8.45
N ASP A 47 -16.95 -9.47 -9.16
CA ASP A 47 -17.66 -9.02 -10.35
C ASP A 47 -17.34 -9.96 -11.53
N GLU A 48 -18.35 -10.65 -12.05
CA GLU A 48 -18.23 -11.59 -13.17
C GLU A 48 -17.79 -10.91 -14.48
N ASN A 49 -17.96 -9.59 -14.59
CA ASN A 49 -17.53 -8.82 -15.75
C ASN A 49 -16.05 -8.41 -15.71
N LEU A 50 -15.40 -8.57 -14.57
CA LEU A 50 -13.98 -8.24 -14.40
C LEU A 50 -13.11 -9.50 -14.47
N PRO A 51 -11.87 -9.38 -15.00
CA PRO A 51 -10.90 -10.47 -14.89
C PRO A 51 -10.69 -10.86 -13.43
N ASN A 52 -10.52 -12.16 -13.19
CA ASN A 52 -10.25 -12.65 -11.84
C ASN A 52 -8.93 -12.06 -11.31
N ILE A 53 -8.97 -11.48 -10.11
CA ILE A 53 -7.82 -10.92 -9.41
C ILE A 53 -7.50 -11.80 -8.20
N ALA A 54 -6.22 -12.09 -7.99
CA ALA A 54 -5.75 -12.81 -6.81
C ALA A 54 -5.80 -11.91 -5.57
N ILE A 55 -6.99 -11.80 -4.97
CA ILE A 55 -7.19 -11.08 -3.71
C ILE A 55 -6.66 -11.95 -2.57
N THR A 56 -5.91 -11.33 -1.66
CA THR A 56 -5.35 -12.03 -0.50
C THR A 56 -6.42 -12.40 0.52
N ASP A 57 -6.23 -13.57 1.13
CA ASP A 57 -7.07 -14.12 2.19
C ASP A 57 -6.25 -14.43 3.45
N GLU A 58 -6.87 -15.07 4.44
CA GLU A 58 -6.22 -15.39 5.73
C GLU A 58 -5.03 -16.36 5.61
N GLN A 59 -4.99 -17.14 4.52
CA GLN A 59 -3.97 -18.14 4.24
C GLN A 59 -2.89 -17.63 3.28
N SER A 60 -3.10 -16.47 2.67
CA SER A 60 -2.18 -15.87 1.72
C SER A 60 -0.84 -15.50 2.37
N ARG A 61 0.24 -15.94 1.72
CA ARG A 61 1.62 -15.70 2.13
C ARG A 61 2.43 -15.21 0.93
N TRP A 62 3.52 -14.50 1.20
CA TRP A 62 4.56 -14.25 0.21
C TRP A 62 5.07 -15.56 -0.37
N ALA A 63 5.33 -15.58 -1.67
CA ALA A 63 6.06 -16.66 -2.31
C ALA A 63 7.49 -16.76 -1.76
N ALA A 64 8.11 -17.92 -1.91
CA ALA A 64 9.52 -18.09 -1.59
C ALA A 64 10.40 -17.17 -2.45
N GLY A 65 11.49 -16.68 -1.88
CA GLY A 65 12.40 -15.73 -2.55
C GLY A 65 12.17 -14.29 -2.11
N ARG A 66 12.54 -13.36 -2.99
CA ARG A 66 12.59 -11.92 -2.69
C ARG A 66 11.18 -11.31 -2.62
N ARG A 67 10.90 -10.60 -1.54
CA ARG A 67 9.64 -9.87 -1.35
C ARG A 67 9.72 -8.49 -1.99
N ILE A 68 8.76 -8.21 -2.87
CA ILE A 68 8.63 -6.93 -3.58
C ILE A 68 7.15 -6.57 -3.60
N GLY A 69 6.81 -5.34 -3.25
CA GLY A 69 5.44 -4.87 -3.34
C GLY A 69 5.37 -3.41 -3.79
N ALA A 70 4.17 -3.00 -4.18
CA ALA A 70 3.88 -1.67 -4.65
C ALA A 70 2.66 -1.09 -3.93
N SER A 71 2.69 0.20 -3.62
CA SER A 71 1.52 1.00 -3.23
C SER A 71 1.26 2.02 -4.34
N SER A 72 -0.01 2.17 -4.71
CA SER A 72 -0.45 3.08 -5.77
C SER A 72 -1.53 3.99 -5.20
N SER A 73 -1.32 5.29 -5.31
CA SER A 73 -2.20 6.32 -4.76
C SER A 73 -2.68 7.27 -5.85
N PHE A 74 -3.92 7.75 -5.70
CA PHE A 74 -4.62 8.59 -6.66
C PHE A 74 -5.26 9.77 -5.93
N ALA A 75 -5.01 10.98 -6.43
CA ALA A 75 -5.59 12.19 -5.87
C ALA A 75 -6.14 13.12 -6.97
N PHE A 76 -6.97 14.08 -6.55
CA PHE A 76 -7.56 15.08 -7.43
C PHE A 76 -6.49 15.82 -8.25
N GLY A 77 -6.87 16.23 -9.47
CA GLY A 77 -5.97 16.94 -10.38
C GLY A 77 -4.94 16.03 -11.07
N GLY A 78 -5.14 14.71 -11.05
CA GLY A 78 -4.23 13.76 -11.71
C GLY A 78 -2.91 13.54 -10.97
N ASN A 79 -2.86 13.89 -9.68
CA ASN A 79 -1.69 13.67 -8.84
C ASN A 79 -1.65 12.22 -8.35
N ASN A 80 -1.23 11.31 -9.24
CA ASN A 80 -1.12 9.88 -8.96
C ASN A 80 0.34 9.51 -8.72
N SER A 81 0.58 8.56 -7.84
CA SER A 81 1.94 8.11 -7.49
C SER A 81 1.97 6.60 -7.28
N VAL A 82 3.10 5.98 -7.64
CA VAL A 82 3.37 4.57 -7.38
C VAL A 82 4.71 4.47 -6.66
N LEU A 83 4.70 3.81 -5.50
CA LEU A 83 5.89 3.47 -4.72
C LEU A 83 6.14 1.97 -4.84
N ILE A 84 7.34 1.57 -5.24
CA ILE A 84 7.77 0.17 -5.25
C ILE A 84 8.86 -0.02 -4.21
N LEU A 85 8.68 -0.99 -3.32
CA LEU A 85 9.65 -1.39 -2.31
C LEU A 85 10.02 -2.85 -2.50
N GLY A 86 11.32 -3.14 -2.46
CA GLY A 86 11.84 -4.49 -2.41
C GLY A 86 12.64 -4.69 -1.13
N GLU A 87 12.53 -5.86 -0.51
CA GLU A 87 13.48 -6.20 0.55
C GLU A 87 14.91 -6.22 -0.04
N SER A 88 15.87 -5.69 0.72
CA SER A 88 17.29 -5.88 0.42
C SER A 88 17.70 -7.28 0.83
N ASP A 89 18.69 -7.85 0.14
CA ASP A 89 19.32 -9.09 0.60
C ASP A 89 19.85 -8.85 2.03
N ALA A 90 19.48 -9.76 2.94
CA ALA A 90 19.90 -9.72 4.34
C ALA A 90 21.32 -10.27 4.48
#